data_AF-A0A1L9P0K5-F1
#
_entry.id   AF-A0A1L9P0K5-F1
#
_cell.length_a   1.000
_cell.length_b   1.000
_cell.length_c   1.000
_cell.angle_alpha   90.00
_cell.angle_beta   90.00
_cell.angle_gamma   90.00
#
_symmetry.space_group_name_H-M   'P 1'
#
loop_
_entity.id
_entity.type
_entity.pdbx_description
1 polymer ?
#
loop_
_entity_poly.entity_id
_entity_poly.type
_entity_poly.pdbx_seq_one_letter_code
_entity_poly.pdbx_strand_id
1 'polypeptide(L)'
;MNKITADYLRSEIQEPQTKLGRRYLAIVISAIITSVFFLFLQQEYPNFASAGSFNEFIIELFLLIIFFFDFIIRILTIQKKPIDMIFLTVDFLAIIPSLIAVLFYLEILQQSDLQFLALLRLLRLARILKLLRMQSAIIEIFGASILTLVFSVMVFHLALRVLLLELSIFFDANIFEILDQESLMIAVPAVGSVFGIALAISFGIAQRKQIEISELHRLAMDALDAMEADVRRLKPDHAWEASEIWRSDVVKFLNEEINYATMKSNTMVMLGDLRESILSRPSLDVPFHNNLVLRISQFLTKTQIEFHPVFYVWLNRIAQLYFLLVMFAAPSLTGFLVQMLIIFVFQGLVVIIDDMDHAVDKKVTLLNSKILKI
;
A
#
# COMPACT_ATOMS: atom_id res chain seq x y z
N MET A 1 36.03 -12.49 8.49
CA MET A 1 34.70 -13.04 8.14
C MET A 1 33.86 -13.07 9.40
N ASN A 2 32.96 -12.11 9.58
CA ASN A 2 32.05 -12.10 10.73
C ASN A 2 31.10 -13.31 10.62
N LYS A 3 30.95 -14.08 11.71
CA LYS A 3 29.99 -15.18 11.76
C LYS A 3 28.59 -14.61 11.51
N ILE A 4 27.98 -15.00 10.39
CA ILE A 4 26.57 -14.76 10.13
C ILE A 4 25.80 -15.56 11.19
N THR A 5 25.26 -14.88 12.19
CA THR A 5 24.37 -15.49 13.19
C THR A 5 22.99 -15.72 12.59
N ALA A 6 22.28 -16.74 13.07
CA ALA A 6 20.91 -17.04 12.63
C ALA A 6 19.97 -15.83 12.82
N ASP A 7 20.19 -15.04 13.87
CA ASP A 7 19.43 -13.81 14.14
C ASP A 7 19.68 -12.72 13.09
N TYR A 8 20.93 -12.58 12.61
CA TYR A 8 21.25 -11.66 11.52
C TYR A 8 20.55 -12.08 10.23
N LEU A 9 20.63 -13.37 9.88
CA LEU A 9 19.97 -13.90 8.69
C LEU A 9 18.44 -13.71 8.77
N ARG A 10 17.86 -13.90 9.95
CA ARG A 10 16.43 -13.67 10.19
C ARG A 10 16.03 -12.22 9.99
N SER A 11 16.79 -11.28 10.56
CA SER A 11 16.53 -9.85 10.38
C SER A 11 16.56 -9.48 8.90
N GLU A 12 17.52 -9.99 8.13
CA GLU A 12 17.62 -9.75 6.69
C GLU A 12 16.51 -10.38 5.84
N ILE A 13 15.87 -11.46 6.32
CA ILE A 13 14.73 -12.10 5.63
C ILE A 13 13.41 -11.36 5.93
N GLN A 14 13.29 -10.76 7.12
CA GLN A 14 12.09 -10.06 7.55
C GLN A 14 12.08 -8.60 7.09
N GLU A 15 13.20 -7.91 7.27
CA GLU A 15 13.42 -6.49 6.94
C GLU A 15 14.80 -6.34 6.29
N PRO A 16 14.91 -6.54 4.96
CA PRO A 16 16.19 -6.58 4.26
C PRO A 16 16.90 -5.22 4.23
N GLN A 17 17.91 -5.04 5.07
CA GLN A 17 18.74 -3.84 5.07
C GLN A 17 19.84 -3.95 3.99
N THR A 18 20.40 -5.14 3.79
CA THR A 18 21.50 -5.34 2.84
C THR A 18 21.04 -5.45 1.39
N LYS A 19 21.96 -5.17 0.44
CA LYS A 19 21.71 -5.38 -1.00
C LYS A 19 21.48 -6.87 -1.34
N LEU A 20 22.08 -7.80 -0.60
CA LEU A 20 21.92 -9.24 -0.82
C LEU A 20 20.56 -9.74 -0.33
N GLY A 21 20.12 -9.33 0.87
CA GLY A 21 18.79 -9.63 1.40
C GLY A 21 17.67 -9.14 0.47
N ARG A 22 17.78 -7.90 -0.02
CA ARG A 22 16.83 -7.34 -0.99
C ARG A 22 16.78 -8.13 -2.30
N ARG A 23 17.93 -8.52 -2.87
CA ARG A 23 17.99 -9.33 -4.10
C ARG A 23 17.38 -10.72 -3.89
N TYR A 24 17.70 -11.36 -2.77
CA TYR A 24 17.12 -12.66 -2.41
C TYR A 24 15.59 -12.60 -2.34
N LEU A 25 15.05 -11.64 -1.58
CA LEU A 25 13.60 -11.50 -1.43
C LEU A 25 12.93 -11.11 -2.75
N ALA A 26 13.55 -10.25 -3.57
CA ALA A 26 13.05 -9.94 -4.90
C ALA A 26 12.93 -11.19 -5.79
N ILE A 27 13.94 -12.08 -5.78
CA ILE A 27 13.90 -13.36 -6.51
C ILE A 27 12.75 -14.23 -6.01
N VAL A 28 12.58 -14.35 -4.69
CA VAL A 28 11.48 -15.15 -4.10
C VAL A 28 10.12 -14.57 -4.49
N ILE A 29 9.94 -13.26 -4.38
CA ILE A 29 8.69 -12.57 -4.76
C ILE A 29 8.39 -12.77 -6.24
N SER A 30 9.38 -12.55 -7.11
CA SER A 30 9.24 -12.80 -8.55
C SER A 30 8.88 -14.25 -8.85
N ALA A 31 9.52 -15.22 -8.18
CA ALA A 31 9.19 -16.64 -8.34
C ALA A 31 7.74 -16.96 -7.93
N ILE A 32 7.24 -16.35 -6.86
CA ILE A 32 5.82 -16.50 -6.46
C ILE A 32 4.90 -15.92 -7.55
N ILE A 33 5.15 -14.69 -8.00
CA ILE A 33 4.33 -14.05 -9.04
C ILE A 33 4.33 -14.89 -10.32
N THR A 34 5.50 -15.32 -10.78
CA THR A 34 5.65 -16.20 -11.95
C THR A 34 4.91 -17.51 -11.76
N SER A 35 4.99 -18.12 -10.57
CA SER A 35 4.24 -19.35 -10.28
C SER A 35 2.73 -19.17 -10.39
N VAL A 36 2.19 -18.06 -9.89
CA VAL A 36 0.74 -17.82 -9.93
C VAL A 36 0.30 -17.47 -11.35
N PHE A 37 1.11 -16.70 -12.08
CA PHE A 37 0.85 -16.42 -13.48
C PHE A 37 0.90 -17.69 -14.35
N PHE A 38 1.82 -18.60 -14.05
CA PHE A 38 1.93 -19.89 -14.73
C PHE A 38 0.68 -20.76 -14.55
N LEU A 39 0.05 -20.75 -13.37
CA LEU A 39 -1.25 -21.42 -13.15
C LEU A 39 -2.32 -20.91 -14.11
N PHE A 40 -2.43 -19.59 -14.27
CA PHE A 40 -3.38 -19.00 -15.23
C PHE A 40 -3.07 -19.39 -16.67
N LEU A 41 -1.79 -19.36 -17.07
CA LEU A 41 -1.39 -19.76 -18.41
C LEU A 41 -1.71 -21.23 -18.71
N GLN A 42 -1.52 -22.12 -17.73
CA GLN A 42 -1.83 -23.54 -17.87
C GLN A 42 -3.33 -23.79 -18.07
N GLN A 43 -4.18 -22.99 -17.42
CA GLN A 43 -5.64 -23.09 -17.56
C GLN A 43 -6.13 -22.51 -18.89
N GLU A 44 -5.70 -21.29 -19.26
CA GLU A 44 -6.18 -20.62 -20.48
C GLU A 44 -5.60 -21.27 -21.75
N TYR A 45 -4.35 -21.75 -21.68
CA TYR A 45 -3.65 -22.37 -22.81
C TYR A 45 -3.17 -23.78 -22.45
N PRO A 46 -4.07 -24.79 -22.41
CA PRO A 46 -3.71 -26.17 -22.02
C PRO A 46 -2.59 -26.78 -22.87
N ASN A 47 -2.49 -26.36 -24.14
CA ASN A 47 -1.46 -26.85 -25.07
C ASN A 47 -0.05 -26.31 -24.77
N PHE A 48 0.08 -25.21 -24.03
CA PHE A 48 1.38 -24.60 -23.71
C PHE A 48 2.14 -25.42 -22.66
N ALA A 49 1.44 -25.91 -21.64
CA ALA A 49 2.00 -26.66 -20.52
C ALA A 49 1.00 -27.71 -20.01
N SER A 50 0.65 -28.69 -20.84
CA SER A 50 -0.22 -29.78 -20.43
C SER A 50 0.38 -30.55 -19.25
N ALA A 51 -0.48 -31.18 -18.44
CA ALA A 51 -0.04 -31.96 -17.29
C ALA A 51 0.98 -33.04 -17.73
N GLY A 52 2.16 -33.06 -17.10
CA GLY A 52 3.23 -33.99 -17.42
C GLY A 52 4.04 -33.64 -18.68
N SER A 53 3.86 -32.45 -19.26
CA SER A 53 4.68 -31.98 -20.37
C SER A 53 6.09 -31.57 -19.92
N PHE A 54 7.04 -31.58 -20.86
CA PHE A 54 8.40 -31.10 -20.63
C PHE A 54 8.44 -29.61 -20.21
N ASN A 55 7.52 -28.79 -20.74
CA ASN A 55 7.41 -27.37 -20.37
C ASN A 55 6.98 -27.20 -18.92
N GLU A 56 5.97 -27.96 -18.45
CA GLU A 56 5.57 -27.95 -17.04
C GLU A 56 6.74 -28.40 -16.15
N PHE A 57 7.44 -29.47 -16.53
CA PHE A 57 8.60 -29.96 -15.80
C PHE A 57 9.69 -28.91 -15.61
N ILE A 58 10.12 -28.21 -16.68
CA ILE A 58 11.17 -27.19 -16.58
C ILE A 58 10.76 -26.07 -15.62
N ILE A 59 9.53 -25.57 -15.77
CA ILE A 59 9.05 -24.42 -14.98
C ILE A 59 8.89 -24.83 -13.52
N GLU A 60 8.26 -25.97 -13.25
CA GLU A 60 8.08 -26.45 -11.87
C GLU A 60 9.41 -26.84 -11.21
N LEU A 61 10.38 -27.38 -11.96
CA LEU A 61 11.73 -27.64 -11.44
C LEU A 61 12.44 -26.33 -11.05
N PHE A 62 12.36 -25.31 -11.89
CA PHE A 62 12.92 -24.00 -11.59
C PHE A 62 12.30 -23.39 -10.32
N LEU A 63 10.97 -23.44 -10.21
CA LEU A 63 10.23 -22.96 -9.03
C LEU A 63 10.56 -23.78 -7.77
N LEU A 64 10.66 -25.10 -7.91
CA LEU A 64 11.02 -26.02 -6.84
C LEU A 64 12.38 -25.64 -6.26
N ILE A 65 13.39 -25.43 -7.10
CA ILE A 65 14.74 -25.07 -6.66
C ILE A 65 14.70 -23.79 -5.82
N ILE A 66 14.03 -22.74 -6.30
CA ILE A 66 13.95 -21.45 -5.58
C ILE A 66 13.22 -21.62 -4.24
N PHE A 67 12.04 -22.26 -4.24
CA PHE A 67 11.27 -22.42 -3.01
C PHE A 67 11.91 -23.36 -2.01
N PHE A 68 12.62 -24.39 -2.49
CA PHE A 68 13.37 -25.29 -1.64
C PHE A 68 14.52 -24.58 -0.92
N PHE A 69 15.30 -23.75 -1.63
CA PHE A 69 16.32 -22.91 -1.00
C PHE A 69 15.72 -21.91 0.00
N ASP A 70 14.62 -21.25 -0.35
CA ASP A 70 13.91 -20.34 0.57
C ASP A 70 13.43 -21.09 1.84
N PHE A 71 12.91 -22.29 1.69
CA PHE A 71 12.47 -23.11 2.81
C PHE A 71 13.62 -23.58 3.71
N ILE A 72 14.76 -24.00 3.13
CA ILE A 72 15.96 -24.34 3.92
C ILE A 72 16.40 -23.13 4.75
N ILE A 73 16.50 -21.96 4.12
CA ILE A 73 16.89 -20.73 4.80
C ILE A 73 15.93 -20.41 5.96
N ARG A 74 14.62 -20.61 5.76
CA ARG A 74 13.60 -20.40 6.81
C ARG A 74 13.65 -21.42 7.93
N ILE A 75 13.91 -22.70 7.63
CA ILE A 75 14.16 -23.72 8.67
C ILE A 75 15.35 -23.32 9.55
N LEU A 76 16.44 -22.85 8.94
CA LEU A 76 17.66 -22.48 9.67
C LEU A 76 17.48 -21.25 10.57
N THR A 77 16.45 -20.43 10.33
CA THR A 77 16.19 -19.17 11.05
C THR A 77 14.95 -19.21 11.94
N ILE A 78 14.31 -20.38 12.04
CA ILE A 78 13.03 -20.50 12.73
C ILE A 78 13.16 -20.30 14.25
N GLN A 79 12.22 -19.57 14.84
CA GLN A 79 12.02 -19.59 16.29
C GLN A 79 10.86 -20.52 16.65
N LYS A 80 10.91 -21.11 17.84
CA LYS A 80 9.85 -22.00 18.37
C LYS A 80 8.56 -21.24 18.75
N LYS A 81 8.20 -20.19 18.02
CA LYS A 81 6.94 -19.45 18.17
C LYS A 81 5.86 -20.12 17.32
N PRO A 82 4.60 -20.17 17.77
CA PRO A 82 3.53 -20.85 17.04
C PRO A 82 3.28 -20.24 15.64
N ILE A 83 3.41 -18.92 15.51
CA ILE A 83 3.25 -18.21 14.24
C ILE A 83 4.34 -18.61 13.23
N ASP A 84 5.59 -18.69 13.68
CA ASP A 84 6.72 -19.10 12.83
C ASP A 84 6.56 -20.55 12.35
N MET A 85 5.99 -21.43 13.19
CA MET A 85 5.67 -22.81 12.82
C MET A 85 4.54 -22.91 11.78
N ILE A 86 3.48 -22.09 11.92
CA ILE A 86 2.40 -22.04 10.92
C ILE A 86 2.98 -21.60 9.56
N PHE A 87 3.82 -20.57 9.56
CA PHE A 87 4.45 -20.08 8.35
C PHE A 87 5.38 -21.11 7.71
N LEU A 88 6.13 -21.86 8.51
CA LEU A 88 6.94 -22.95 7.99
C LEU A 88 6.09 -24.03 7.31
N THR A 89 4.93 -24.36 7.90
CA THR A 89 3.97 -25.30 7.28
C THR A 89 3.44 -24.76 5.94
N VAL A 90 3.11 -23.48 5.86
CA VAL A 90 2.71 -22.84 4.59
C VAL A 90 3.85 -22.89 3.57
N ASP A 91 5.08 -22.62 4.00
CA ASP A 91 6.26 -22.65 3.14
C ASP A 91 6.53 -24.07 2.61
N PHE A 92 6.28 -25.10 3.43
CA PHE A 92 6.34 -26.51 3.04
C PHE A 92 5.22 -26.89 2.05
N LEU A 93 3.97 -26.53 2.36
CA LEU A 93 2.81 -26.78 1.49
C LEU A 93 2.98 -26.15 0.10
N ALA A 94 3.66 -25.01 0.00
CA ALA A 94 3.94 -24.33 -1.26
C ALA A 94 4.93 -25.09 -2.17
N ILE A 95 5.79 -25.95 -1.60
CA ILE A 95 6.80 -26.74 -2.31
C ILE A 95 6.21 -28.04 -2.86
N ILE A 96 5.35 -28.68 -2.07
CA ILE A 96 4.78 -30.01 -2.35
C ILE A 96 4.28 -30.14 -3.79
N PRO A 97 3.51 -29.19 -4.36
CA PRO A 97 3.01 -29.31 -5.73
C PRO A 97 4.11 -29.37 -6.80
N SER A 98 5.17 -28.55 -6.68
CA SER A 98 6.28 -28.61 -7.65
C SER A 98 7.07 -29.90 -7.51
N LEU A 99 7.29 -30.35 -6.27
CA LEU A 99 7.99 -31.60 -6.01
C LEU A 99 7.24 -32.77 -6.66
N ILE A 100 5.92 -32.84 -6.48
CA ILE A 100 5.11 -33.91 -7.03
C ILE A 100 5.04 -33.82 -8.57
N ALA A 101 4.91 -32.62 -9.15
CA ALA A 101 4.94 -32.43 -10.61
C ALA A 101 6.25 -32.94 -11.23
N VAL A 102 7.39 -32.64 -10.58
CA VAL A 102 8.72 -33.13 -11.00
C VAL A 102 8.82 -34.65 -10.88
N LEU A 103 8.33 -35.24 -9.78
CA LEU A 103 8.36 -36.69 -9.57
C LEU A 103 7.47 -37.46 -10.57
N PHE A 104 6.32 -36.89 -10.96
CA PHE A 104 5.46 -37.47 -11.99
C PHE A 104 6.13 -37.46 -13.36
N TYR A 105 6.80 -36.37 -13.73
CA TYR A 105 7.53 -36.29 -15.00
C TYR A 105 8.68 -37.31 -15.08
N LEU A 106 9.36 -37.55 -13.95
CA LEU A 106 10.44 -38.54 -13.84
C LEU A 106 9.95 -39.99 -13.74
N GLU A 107 8.63 -40.22 -13.88
CA GLU A 107 7.99 -41.55 -13.77
C GLU A 107 8.23 -42.26 -12.42
N ILE A 108 8.61 -41.53 -11.38
CA ILE A 108 8.85 -42.07 -10.03
C ILE A 108 7.51 -42.35 -9.33
N LEU A 109 6.52 -41.49 -9.55
CA LEU A 109 5.14 -41.69 -9.15
C LEU A 109 4.28 -42.04 -10.37
N GLN A 110 3.43 -43.06 -10.24
CA GLN A 110 2.44 -43.38 -11.26
C GLN A 110 1.33 -42.32 -11.23
N GLN A 111 0.89 -41.86 -12.40
CA GLN A 111 -0.23 -40.92 -12.52
C GLN A 111 -1.46 -41.47 -11.78
N SER A 112 -1.77 -40.90 -10.62
CA SER A 112 -3.00 -41.17 -9.90
C SER A 112 -4.14 -40.34 -10.48
N ASP A 113 -5.38 -40.73 -10.14
CA ASP A 113 -6.64 -40.11 -10.59
C ASP A 113 -6.58 -38.58 -10.74
N LEU A 114 -7.26 -38.06 -11.75
CA LEU A 114 -7.38 -36.62 -12.08
C LEU A 114 -7.71 -35.74 -10.86
N GLN A 115 -8.41 -36.29 -9.87
CA GLN A 115 -8.76 -35.63 -8.61
C GLN A 115 -7.53 -35.29 -7.75
N PHE A 116 -6.51 -36.14 -7.72
CA PHE A 116 -5.27 -35.87 -6.98
C PHE A 116 -4.49 -34.72 -7.62
N LEU A 117 -4.44 -34.66 -8.95
CA LEU A 117 -3.82 -33.55 -9.68
C LEU A 117 -4.55 -32.22 -9.43
N ALA A 118 -5.88 -32.22 -9.34
CA ALA A 118 -6.66 -31.03 -8.99
C ALA A 118 -6.36 -30.53 -7.56
N LEU A 119 -6.28 -31.44 -6.58
CA LEU A 119 -5.88 -31.10 -5.20
C LEU A 119 -4.48 -30.48 -5.13
N LEU A 120 -3.54 -30.98 -5.93
CA LEU A 120 -2.19 -30.42 -5.99
C LEU A 120 -2.15 -29.00 -6.57
N ARG A 121 -3.04 -28.69 -7.53
CA ARG A 121 -3.17 -27.33 -8.06
C ARG A 121 -3.68 -26.36 -7.02
N LEU A 122 -4.67 -26.75 -6.22
CA LEU A 122 -5.14 -25.95 -5.08
C LEU A 122 -4.01 -25.67 -4.08
N LEU A 123 -3.15 -26.65 -3.80
CA LEU A 123 -2.00 -26.45 -2.91
C LEU A 123 -0.97 -25.45 -3.45
N ARG A 124 -0.90 -25.20 -4.77
CA ARG A 124 -0.03 -24.15 -5.34
C ARG A 124 -0.44 -22.76 -4.84
N LEU A 125 -1.70 -22.55 -4.42
CA LEU A 125 -2.17 -21.30 -3.80
C LEU A 125 -1.50 -20.99 -2.47
N ALA A 126 -0.92 -21.97 -1.78
CA ALA A 126 -0.13 -21.73 -0.56
C ALA A 126 1.04 -20.76 -0.83
N ARG A 127 1.53 -20.67 -2.08
CA ARG A 127 2.55 -19.69 -2.49
C ARG A 127 2.07 -18.25 -2.33
N ILE A 128 0.79 -17.98 -2.57
CA ILE A 128 0.20 -16.65 -2.44
C ILE A 128 0.15 -16.24 -0.95
N LEU A 129 -0.09 -17.19 -0.05
CA LEU A 129 -0.01 -16.91 1.39
C LEU A 129 1.40 -16.47 1.80
N LYS A 130 2.47 -17.02 1.18
CA LYS A 130 3.85 -16.54 1.38
C LYS A 130 3.99 -15.08 0.95
N LEU A 131 3.34 -14.67 -0.14
CA LEU A 131 3.40 -13.32 -0.70
C LEU A 131 2.69 -12.30 0.19
N LEU A 132 1.52 -12.65 0.74
CA LEU A 132 0.79 -11.79 1.69
C LEU A 132 1.60 -11.51 2.96
N ARG A 133 2.36 -12.50 3.46
CA ARG A 133 3.30 -12.31 4.59
C ARG A 133 4.40 -11.29 4.28
N MET A 134 4.80 -11.16 3.02
CA MET A 134 5.95 -10.35 2.58
C MET A 134 5.57 -8.92 2.18
N GLN A 135 4.38 -8.43 2.54
CA GLN A 135 3.89 -7.11 2.15
C GLN A 135 4.82 -5.97 2.58
N SER A 136 5.33 -5.99 3.82
CA SER A 136 6.27 -4.97 4.31
C SER A 136 7.57 -4.98 3.51
N ALA A 137 8.14 -6.17 3.27
CA ALA A 137 9.35 -6.35 2.48
C ALA A 137 9.20 -5.86 1.04
N ILE A 138 8.01 -5.97 0.43
CA ILE A 138 7.75 -5.44 -0.91
C ILE A 138 7.94 -3.92 -0.96
N ILE A 139 7.43 -3.20 0.04
CA ILE A 139 7.57 -1.74 0.13
C ILE A 139 9.05 -1.37 0.35
N GLU A 140 9.78 -2.12 1.17
CA GLU A 140 11.22 -1.87 1.41
C GLU A 140 12.11 -2.16 0.19
N ILE A 141 11.77 -3.16 -0.61
CA ILE A 141 12.57 -3.58 -1.77
C ILE A 141 12.29 -2.70 -2.99
N PHE A 142 11.02 -2.50 -3.30
CA PHE A 142 10.59 -1.81 -4.52
C PHE A 142 10.30 -0.32 -4.30
N GLY A 143 10.31 0.13 -3.04
CA GLY A 143 9.93 1.48 -2.65
C GLY A 143 8.42 1.63 -2.51
N ALA A 144 8.00 2.63 -1.72
CA ALA A 144 6.60 2.99 -1.64
C ALA A 144 6.12 3.58 -2.98
N SER A 145 5.17 2.89 -3.60
CA SER A 145 4.47 3.30 -4.80
C SER A 145 3.00 2.88 -4.69
N ILE A 146 2.16 3.44 -5.56
CA ILE A 146 0.77 3.01 -5.68
C ILE A 146 0.71 1.51 -5.94
N LEU A 147 1.58 0.98 -6.83
CA LEU A 147 1.63 -0.44 -7.16
C LEU A 147 1.91 -1.31 -5.94
N THR A 148 2.92 -0.97 -5.14
CA THR A 148 3.29 -1.75 -3.95
C THR A 148 2.24 -1.69 -2.84
N LEU A 149 1.50 -0.58 -2.75
CA LEU A 149 0.45 -0.41 -1.74
C LEU A 149 -0.83 -1.17 -2.09
N VAL A 150 -1.20 -1.22 -3.38
CA VAL A 150 -2.38 -1.99 -3.84
C VAL A 150 -2.06 -3.47 -4.08
N PHE A 151 -0.78 -3.84 -4.04
CA PHE A 151 -0.30 -5.17 -4.40
C PHE A 151 -1.01 -6.29 -3.62
N SER A 152 -1.19 -6.16 -2.31
CA SER A 152 -1.88 -7.17 -1.50
C SER A 152 -3.33 -7.38 -1.94
N VAL A 153 -4.02 -6.31 -2.35
CA VAL A 153 -5.40 -6.39 -2.86
C VAL A 153 -5.41 -7.10 -4.22
N MET A 154 -4.46 -6.80 -5.11
CA MET A 154 -4.32 -7.48 -6.40
C MET A 154 -4.06 -8.98 -6.21
N VAL A 155 -3.11 -9.32 -5.34
CA VAL A 155 -2.74 -10.70 -5.02
C VAL A 155 -3.89 -11.46 -4.39
N PHE A 156 -4.66 -10.83 -3.50
CA PHE A 156 -5.85 -11.44 -2.91
C PHE A 156 -6.89 -11.80 -3.97
N HIS A 157 -7.22 -10.88 -4.88
CA HIS A 157 -8.20 -11.15 -5.95
C HIS A 157 -7.68 -12.19 -6.96
N LEU A 158 -6.39 -12.16 -7.26
CA LEU A 158 -5.72 -13.19 -8.04
C LEU A 158 -5.88 -14.56 -7.38
N ALA A 159 -5.61 -14.67 -6.08
CA ALA A 159 -5.76 -15.92 -5.32
C ALA A 159 -7.20 -16.41 -5.31
N LEU A 160 -8.14 -15.50 -5.03
CA LEU A 160 -9.56 -15.82 -4.98
C LEU A 160 -10.05 -16.33 -6.34
N ARG A 161 -9.62 -15.69 -7.42
CA ARG A 161 -9.99 -16.10 -8.77
C ARG A 161 -9.48 -17.51 -9.10
N VAL A 162 -8.21 -17.80 -8.84
CA VAL A 162 -7.66 -19.15 -9.07
C VAL A 162 -8.38 -20.16 -8.19
N LEU A 163 -8.66 -19.82 -6.93
CA LEU A 163 -9.42 -20.69 -6.02
C LEU A 163 -10.79 -21.02 -6.61
N LEU A 164 -11.55 -20.04 -7.10
CA LEU A 164 -12.86 -20.27 -7.70
C LEU A 164 -12.78 -21.11 -8.97
N LEU A 165 -11.77 -20.90 -9.82
CA LEU A 165 -11.52 -21.71 -11.01
C LEU A 165 -11.23 -23.18 -10.64
N GLU A 166 -10.35 -23.42 -9.68
CA GLU A 166 -10.02 -24.77 -9.24
C GLU A 166 -11.19 -25.46 -8.53
N LEU A 167 -11.98 -24.73 -7.74
CA LEU A 167 -13.22 -25.27 -7.14
C LEU A 167 -14.25 -25.61 -8.21
N SER A 168 -14.35 -24.81 -9.28
CA SER A 168 -15.24 -25.08 -10.41
C SER A 168 -14.89 -26.39 -11.10
N ILE A 169 -13.59 -26.65 -11.33
CA ILE A 169 -13.09 -27.91 -11.89
C ILE A 169 -13.34 -29.07 -10.92
N PHE A 170 -13.07 -28.89 -9.63
CA PHE A 170 -13.19 -29.95 -8.62
C PHE A 170 -14.63 -30.43 -8.44
N PHE A 171 -15.59 -29.51 -8.43
CA PHE A 171 -17.01 -29.82 -8.25
C PHE A 171 -17.75 -30.08 -9.58
N ASP A 172 -17.08 -30.01 -10.72
CA ASP A 172 -17.68 -30.10 -12.06
C ASP A 172 -18.89 -29.15 -12.22
N ALA A 173 -18.78 -27.96 -11.62
CA ALA A 173 -19.85 -26.96 -11.58
C ALA A 173 -19.27 -25.61 -12.02
N ASN A 174 -19.87 -24.96 -13.01
CA ASN A 174 -19.38 -23.68 -13.48
C ASN A 174 -19.78 -22.55 -12.51
N ILE A 175 -18.90 -22.28 -11.53
CA ILE A 175 -19.13 -21.28 -10.48
C ILE A 175 -19.35 -19.88 -11.08
N PHE A 176 -18.72 -19.60 -12.23
CA PHE A 176 -18.83 -18.30 -12.89
C PHE A 176 -20.18 -18.12 -13.61
N GLU A 177 -20.92 -19.20 -13.89
CA GLU A 177 -22.28 -19.16 -14.47
C GLU A 177 -23.39 -19.06 -13.41
N ILE A 178 -23.05 -19.08 -12.11
CA ILE A 178 -24.05 -18.91 -11.04
C ILE A 178 -24.71 -17.53 -11.12
N LEU A 179 -23.97 -16.51 -11.58
CA LEU A 179 -24.47 -15.17 -11.78
C LEU A 179 -24.74 -14.95 -13.26
N ASP A 180 -25.85 -14.27 -13.56
CA ASP A 180 -26.20 -13.90 -14.93
C ASP A 180 -25.16 -12.91 -15.49
N GLN A 181 -24.30 -13.43 -16.38
CA GLN A 181 -23.20 -12.70 -16.96
C GLN A 181 -23.68 -11.53 -17.82
N GLU A 182 -24.82 -11.67 -18.52
CA GLU A 182 -25.35 -10.59 -19.36
C GLU A 182 -25.77 -9.40 -18.51
N SER A 183 -26.49 -9.66 -17.42
CA SER A 183 -26.84 -8.62 -16.43
C SER A 183 -25.61 -7.99 -15.79
N LEU A 184 -24.59 -8.79 -15.43
CA LEU A 184 -23.34 -8.27 -14.85
C LEU A 184 -22.56 -7.40 -15.84
N MET A 185 -22.51 -7.77 -17.11
CA MET A 185 -21.82 -7.01 -18.17
C MET A 185 -22.45 -5.63 -18.41
N ILE A 186 -23.72 -5.44 -18.06
CA ILE A 186 -24.40 -4.13 -18.08
C ILE A 186 -24.20 -3.38 -16.76
N ALA A 187 -24.37 -4.07 -15.63
CA ALA A 187 -24.33 -3.45 -14.31
C ALA A 187 -22.91 -3.00 -13.89
N VAL A 188 -21.88 -3.80 -14.18
CA VAL A 188 -20.49 -3.51 -13.78
C VAL A 188 -19.97 -2.21 -14.40
N PRO A 189 -20.15 -1.92 -15.71
CA PRO A 189 -19.77 -0.63 -16.27
C PRO A 189 -20.53 0.55 -15.66
N ALA A 190 -21.84 0.39 -15.37
CA ALA A 190 -22.66 1.45 -14.77
C ALA A 190 -22.18 1.78 -13.35
N VAL A 191 -21.99 0.76 -12.50
CA VAL A 191 -21.45 0.91 -11.14
C VAL A 191 -20.02 1.46 -11.18
N GLY A 192 -19.18 0.93 -12.08
CA GLY A 192 -17.81 1.41 -12.27
C GLY A 192 -17.74 2.88 -12.68
N SER A 193 -18.68 3.34 -13.51
CA SER A 193 -18.76 4.75 -13.93
C SER A 193 -19.13 5.65 -12.76
N VAL A 194 -20.16 5.30 -11.99
CA VAL A 194 -20.57 6.06 -10.80
C VAL A 194 -19.44 6.09 -9.76
N PHE A 195 -18.79 4.95 -9.54
CA PHE A 195 -17.68 4.84 -8.60
C PHE A 195 -16.47 5.68 -9.07
N GLY A 196 -16.16 5.66 -10.37
CA GLY A 196 -15.09 6.48 -10.95
C GLY A 196 -15.36 7.98 -10.82
N ILE A 197 -16.61 8.41 -11.06
CA ILE A 197 -17.02 9.82 -10.85
C ILE A 197 -16.89 10.21 -9.38
N ALA A 198 -17.35 9.37 -8.46
CA ALA A 198 -17.24 9.63 -7.02
C ALA A 198 -15.78 9.79 -6.59
N LEU A 199 -14.88 8.88 -7.03
CA LEU A 199 -13.45 8.99 -6.76
C LEU A 199 -12.82 10.23 -7.37
N ALA A 200 -13.18 10.60 -8.59
CA ALA A 200 -12.67 11.81 -9.24
C ALA A 200 -13.09 13.09 -8.47
N ILE A 201 -14.33 13.13 -7.98
CA ILE A 201 -14.81 14.25 -7.13
C ILE A 201 -14.05 14.28 -5.81
N SER A 202 -13.92 13.14 -5.13
CA SER A 202 -13.18 13.05 -3.85
C SER A 202 -11.71 13.44 -4.00
N PHE A 203 -11.06 13.00 -5.08
CA PHE A 203 -9.71 13.44 -5.44
C PHE A 203 -9.63 14.95 -5.66
N GLY A 204 -10.57 15.53 -6.40
CA GLY A 204 -10.61 16.98 -6.62
C GLY A 204 -10.83 17.78 -5.33
N ILE A 205 -11.59 17.25 -4.37
CA ILE A 205 -11.77 17.86 -3.04
C ILE A 205 -10.47 17.82 -2.23
N ALA A 206 -9.83 16.64 -2.15
CA ALA A 206 -8.56 16.47 -1.44
C ALA A 206 -7.46 17.36 -2.03
N GLN A 207 -7.34 17.40 -3.37
CA GLN A 207 -6.38 18.27 -4.07
C GLN A 207 -6.62 19.75 -3.78
N ARG A 208 -7.87 20.21 -3.84
CA ARG A 208 -8.21 21.63 -3.58
C ARG A 208 -7.85 22.01 -2.15
N LYS A 209 -8.15 21.14 -1.19
CA LYS A 209 -7.79 21.34 0.22
C LYS A 209 -6.27 21.43 0.41
N GLN A 210 -5.50 20.56 -0.23
CA GLN A 210 -4.04 20.60 -0.17
C GLN A 210 -3.45 21.93 -0.70
N ILE A 211 -4.02 22.43 -1.80
CA ILE A 211 -3.67 23.76 -2.35
C ILE A 211 -4.03 24.86 -1.34
N GLU A 212 -5.25 24.83 -0.79
CA GLU A 212 -5.72 25.81 0.20
C GLU A 212 -4.82 25.85 1.45
N ILE A 213 -4.43 24.69 1.98
CA ILE A 213 -3.52 24.59 3.14
C ILE A 213 -2.14 25.16 2.79
N SER A 214 -1.62 24.86 1.60
CA SER A 214 -0.34 25.39 1.14
C SER A 214 -0.35 26.91 0.99
N GLU A 215 -1.45 27.47 0.47
CA GLU A 215 -1.65 28.92 0.37
C GLU A 215 -1.76 29.58 1.75
N LEU A 216 -2.53 28.99 2.66
CA LEU A 216 -2.68 29.48 4.03
C LEU A 216 -1.36 29.43 4.81
N HIS A 217 -0.56 28.38 4.62
CA HIS A 217 0.77 28.30 5.21
C HIS A 217 1.66 29.46 4.73
N ARG A 218 1.73 29.70 3.41
CA ARG A 218 2.51 30.81 2.86
C ARG A 218 2.03 32.15 3.42
N LEU A 219 0.72 32.39 3.42
CA LEU A 219 0.14 33.63 3.95
C LEU A 219 0.41 33.81 5.45
N ALA A 220 0.44 32.73 6.23
CA ALA A 220 0.80 32.77 7.64
C ALA A 220 2.29 33.13 7.83
N MET A 221 3.18 32.55 7.02
CA MET A 221 4.61 32.87 7.04
C MET A 221 4.89 34.31 6.59
N ASP A 222 4.26 34.79 5.51
CA ASP A 222 4.39 36.17 5.03
C ASP A 222 3.89 37.18 6.09
N ALA A 223 2.80 36.86 6.78
CA ALA A 223 2.27 37.70 7.87
C ALA A 223 3.21 37.72 9.08
N LEU A 224 3.87 36.60 9.38
CA LEU A 224 4.86 36.50 10.44
C LEU A 224 6.12 37.31 10.09
N ASP A 225 6.62 37.19 8.86
CA ASP A 225 7.77 37.97 8.35
C ASP A 225 7.51 39.48 8.43
N ALA A 226 6.31 39.92 8.06
CA ALA A 226 5.92 41.32 8.16
C ALA A 226 5.96 41.81 9.62
N MET A 227 5.47 41.00 10.56
CA MET A 227 5.52 41.33 11.98
C MET A 227 6.93 41.30 12.56
N GLU A 228 7.76 40.33 12.17
CA GLU A 228 9.17 40.31 12.54
C GLU A 228 9.89 41.57 12.07
N ALA A 229 9.63 42.03 10.84
CA ALA A 229 10.21 43.25 10.32
C ALA A 229 9.79 44.49 11.14
N ASP A 230 8.53 44.57 11.55
CA ASP A 230 8.05 45.66 12.39
C ASP A 230 8.60 45.59 13.83
N VAL A 231 8.74 44.39 14.41
CA VAL A 231 9.41 44.21 15.71
C VAL A 231 10.87 44.63 15.64
N ARG A 232 11.62 44.23 14.60
CA ARG A 232 13.03 44.65 14.40
C ARG A 232 13.16 46.17 14.26
N ARG A 233 12.20 46.83 13.63
CA ARG A 233 12.18 48.31 13.55
C ARG A 233 11.91 48.96 14.90
N LEU A 234 11.06 48.35 15.73
CA LEU A 234 10.73 48.87 17.07
C LEU A 234 11.84 48.62 18.09
N LYS A 235 12.51 47.46 18.00
CA LYS A 235 13.58 47.01 18.90
C LYS A 235 14.74 46.40 18.09
N PRO A 236 15.65 47.23 17.54
CA PRO A 236 16.74 46.75 16.67
C PRO A 236 17.68 45.73 17.32
N ASP A 237 17.89 45.84 18.64
CA ASP A 237 18.78 44.95 19.39
C ASP A 237 18.08 43.70 19.95
N HIS A 238 16.81 43.48 19.61
CA HIS A 238 16.02 42.35 20.09
C HIS A 238 15.73 41.37 18.96
N ALA A 239 16.28 40.16 19.06
CA ALA A 239 15.89 39.04 18.23
C ALA A 239 14.62 38.41 18.79
N TRP A 240 13.57 38.31 17.98
CA TRP A 240 12.31 37.69 18.39
C TRP A 240 12.42 36.15 18.30
N GLU A 241 13.03 35.53 19.30
CA GLU A 241 13.32 34.08 19.30
C GLU A 241 12.06 33.20 19.19
N ALA A 242 10.90 33.68 19.69
CA ALA A 242 9.66 32.91 19.64
C ALA A 242 9.16 32.67 18.21
N SER A 243 9.53 33.51 17.24
CA SER A 243 9.14 33.29 15.84
C SER A 243 9.92 32.12 15.22
N GLU A 244 11.22 32.01 15.48
CA GLU A 244 12.07 30.91 15.03
C GLU A 244 11.65 29.56 15.66
N ILE A 245 11.34 29.57 16.97
CA ILE A 245 10.81 28.40 17.66
C ILE A 245 9.50 27.94 17.01
N TRP A 246 8.59 28.89 16.73
CA TRP A 246 7.31 28.57 16.10
C TRP A 246 7.48 28.01 14.68
N ARG A 247 8.40 28.54 13.87
CA ARG A 247 8.71 27.96 12.53
C ARG A 247 9.20 26.53 12.63
N SER A 248 10.08 26.24 13.58
CA SER A 248 10.52 24.87 13.87
C SER A 248 9.33 23.99 14.28
N ASP A 249 8.42 24.50 15.11
CA ASP A 249 7.23 23.76 15.53
C ASP A 249 6.24 23.52 14.39
N VAL A 250 6.10 24.44 13.44
CA VAL A 250 5.33 24.19 12.20
C VAL A 250 5.92 23.01 11.44
N VAL A 251 7.25 22.95 11.26
CA VAL A 251 7.90 21.82 10.57
C VAL A 251 7.64 20.50 11.30
N LYS A 252 7.79 20.49 12.63
CA LYS A 252 7.50 19.32 13.46
C LYS A 252 6.02 18.92 13.38
N PHE A 253 5.12 19.90 13.36
CA PHE A 253 3.69 19.67 13.25
C PHE A 253 3.35 19.04 11.91
N LEU A 254 3.93 19.53 10.81
CA LEU A 254 3.76 19.00 9.45
C LEU A 254 4.35 17.60 9.24
N ASN A 255 5.28 17.17 10.09
CA ASN A 255 5.89 15.83 10.10
C ASN A 255 5.27 14.87 11.13
N GLU A 256 4.12 15.20 11.73
CA GLU A 256 3.47 14.43 12.82
C GLU A 256 4.33 14.27 14.10
N GLU A 257 5.40 15.05 14.28
CA GLU A 257 6.25 14.99 15.48
C GLU A 257 5.57 15.63 16.70
N ILE A 258 4.66 16.59 16.47
CA ILE A 258 3.81 17.19 17.50
C ILE A 258 2.34 17.21 17.07
N ASN A 259 1.43 17.08 18.03
CA ASN A 259 -0.01 17.10 17.75
C ASN A 259 -0.57 18.53 17.66
N TYR A 260 -1.81 18.64 17.16
CA TYR A 260 -2.50 19.91 17.02
C TYR A 260 -2.65 20.69 18.33
N ALA A 261 -2.90 20.01 19.46
CA ALA A 261 -3.08 20.68 20.75
C ALA A 261 -1.78 21.36 21.21
N THR A 262 -0.64 20.67 21.04
CA THR A 262 0.70 21.23 21.29
C THR A 262 0.98 22.38 20.34
N MET A 263 0.75 22.22 19.03
CA MET A 263 0.98 23.27 18.04
C MET A 263 0.14 24.52 18.32
N LYS A 264 -1.14 24.35 18.66
CA LYS A 264 -2.03 25.45 19.05
C LYS A 264 -1.56 26.14 20.33
N SER A 265 -1.10 25.38 21.32
CA SER A 265 -0.55 25.94 22.56
C SER A 265 0.68 26.79 22.29
N ASN A 266 1.65 26.26 21.54
CA ASN A 266 2.89 26.97 21.19
C ASN A 266 2.61 28.22 20.35
N THR A 267 1.62 28.16 19.46
CA THR A 267 1.14 29.31 18.70
C THR A 267 0.60 30.41 19.61
N MET A 268 -0.20 30.07 20.62
CA MET A 268 -0.73 31.06 21.57
C MET A 268 0.38 31.71 22.41
N VAL A 269 1.42 30.95 22.77
CA VAL A 269 2.61 31.48 23.46
C VAL A 269 3.34 32.50 22.58
N MET A 270 3.63 32.15 21.32
CA MET A 270 4.28 33.04 20.36
C MET A 270 3.46 34.32 20.11
N LEU A 271 2.14 34.19 19.94
CA LEU A 271 1.27 35.35 19.75
C LEU A 271 1.19 36.22 21.01
N GLY A 272 1.26 35.64 22.21
CA GLY A 272 1.32 36.36 23.48
C GLY A 272 2.60 37.19 23.60
N ASP A 273 3.74 36.59 23.29
CA ASP A 273 5.05 37.27 23.30
C ASP A 273 5.10 38.42 22.28
N LEU A 274 4.60 38.20 21.06
CA LEU A 274 4.46 39.28 20.08
C LEU A 274 3.56 40.40 20.61
N ARG A 275 2.43 40.03 21.23
CA ARG A 275 1.46 40.99 21.74
C ARG A 275 2.09 41.91 22.77
N GLU A 276 2.89 41.38 23.70
CA GLU A 276 3.63 42.19 24.68
C GLU A 276 4.60 43.15 24.00
N SER A 277 5.27 42.71 22.93
CA SER A 277 6.21 43.53 22.17
C SER A 277 5.58 44.68 21.39
N ILE A 278 4.33 44.52 20.92
CA ILE A 278 3.64 45.53 20.09
C ILE A 278 2.56 46.32 20.83
N LEU A 279 2.24 45.98 22.10
CA LEU A 279 1.13 46.59 22.86
C LEU A 279 1.20 48.12 22.92
N SER A 280 2.41 48.67 22.96
CA SER A 280 2.66 50.12 22.99
C SER A 280 2.41 50.83 21.65
N ARG A 281 2.09 50.09 20.58
CA ARG A 281 1.90 50.60 19.21
C ARG A 281 0.49 50.27 18.69
N PRO A 282 -0.50 51.16 18.90
CA PRO A 282 -1.87 50.93 18.46
C PRO A 282 -2.01 50.66 16.95
N SER A 283 -1.11 51.19 16.12
CA SER A 283 -1.11 50.97 14.67
C SER A 283 -0.85 49.50 14.26
N LEU A 284 -0.24 48.70 15.13
CA LEU A 284 0.03 47.28 14.88
C LEU A 284 -1.06 46.35 15.40
N ASP A 285 -2.04 46.88 16.13
CA ASP A 285 -3.15 46.10 16.69
C ASP A 285 -4.00 45.43 15.61
N VAL A 286 -4.34 46.19 14.56
CA VAL A 286 -5.14 45.69 13.43
C VAL A 286 -4.35 44.67 12.58
N PRO A 287 -3.11 44.95 12.13
CA PRO A 287 -2.28 43.93 11.48
C PRO A 287 -2.11 42.65 12.31
N PHE A 288 -2.00 42.77 13.64
CA PHE A 288 -1.86 41.61 14.52
C PHE A 288 -3.10 40.71 14.48
N HIS A 289 -4.27 41.27 14.75
CA HIS A 289 -5.50 40.47 14.80
C HIS A 289 -5.99 40.04 13.42
N ASN A 290 -6.08 40.97 12.45
CA ASN A 290 -6.72 40.72 11.16
C ASN A 290 -5.79 40.10 10.12
N ASN A 291 -4.48 40.20 10.30
CA ASN A 291 -3.52 39.54 9.41
C ASN A 291 -2.93 38.32 10.12
N LEU A 292 -2.06 38.49 11.12
CA LEU A 292 -1.30 37.37 11.67
C LEU A 292 -2.19 36.31 12.36
N VAL A 293 -2.94 36.71 13.39
CA VAL A 293 -3.75 35.79 14.19
C VAL A 293 -4.78 35.08 13.32
N LEU A 294 -5.45 35.82 12.43
CA LEU A 294 -6.44 35.26 11.52
C LEU A 294 -5.82 34.23 10.57
N ARG A 295 -4.69 34.54 9.90
CA ARG A 295 -4.04 33.64 8.93
C ARG A 295 -3.52 32.37 9.59
N ILE A 296 -2.85 32.50 10.74
CA ILE A 296 -2.36 31.34 11.49
C ILE A 296 -3.53 30.46 11.96
N SER A 297 -4.60 31.07 12.50
CA SER A 297 -5.77 30.32 12.95
C SER A 297 -6.46 29.58 11.80
N GLN A 298 -6.59 30.24 10.63
CA GLN A 298 -7.12 29.61 9.42
C GLN A 298 -6.27 28.44 8.95
N PHE A 299 -4.95 28.62 8.89
CA PHE A 299 -3.99 27.56 8.54
C PHE A 299 -4.16 26.36 9.47
N LEU A 300 -4.04 26.57 10.78
CA LEU A 300 -4.13 25.50 11.78
C LEU A 300 -5.49 24.79 11.74
N THR A 301 -6.59 25.53 11.65
CA THR A 301 -7.94 24.93 11.60
C THR A 301 -8.13 24.10 10.34
N LYS A 302 -7.63 24.56 9.19
CA LYS A 302 -7.78 23.84 7.92
C LYS A 302 -7.00 22.54 7.88
N THR A 303 -5.88 22.43 8.60
CA THR A 303 -5.15 21.16 8.73
C THR A 303 -5.91 20.08 9.50
N GLN A 304 -6.93 20.43 10.29
CA GLN A 304 -7.72 19.48 11.08
C GLN A 304 -8.96 18.96 10.37
N ILE A 305 -9.33 19.55 9.24
CA ILE A 305 -10.50 19.09 8.47
C ILE A 305 -10.03 17.89 7.69
N GLU A 306 -10.61 16.71 7.88
CA GLU A 306 -10.33 15.49 7.11
C GLU A 306 -11.64 14.74 6.87
N PHE A 307 -11.69 13.87 5.87
CA PHE A 307 -12.80 12.96 5.71
C PHE A 307 -12.87 12.05 6.93
N HIS A 308 -14.08 11.84 7.45
CA HIS A 308 -14.28 10.95 8.58
C HIS A 308 -13.75 9.53 8.24
N PRO A 309 -13.01 8.83 9.13
CA PRO A 309 -12.37 7.54 8.80
C PRO A 309 -13.31 6.47 8.23
N VAL A 310 -14.58 6.51 8.63
CA VAL A 310 -15.65 5.62 8.11
C VAL A 310 -15.82 5.75 6.58
N PHE A 311 -15.59 6.94 6.01
CA PHE A 311 -15.64 7.16 4.57
C PHE A 311 -14.65 6.26 3.84
N TYR A 312 -13.39 6.20 4.27
CA TYR A 312 -12.37 5.35 3.66
C TYR A 312 -12.64 3.87 3.84
N VAL A 313 -13.16 3.46 5.00
CA VAL A 313 -13.58 2.07 5.23
C VAL A 313 -14.72 1.67 4.28
N TRP A 314 -15.71 2.55 4.12
CA TRP A 314 -16.83 2.34 3.21
C TRP A 314 -16.37 2.29 1.74
N LEU A 315 -15.52 3.22 1.33
CA LEU A 315 -14.97 3.30 -0.02
C LEU A 315 -14.18 2.04 -0.38
N ASN A 316 -13.33 1.57 0.53
CA ASN A 316 -12.63 0.30 0.38
C ASN A 316 -13.58 -0.89 0.25
N ARG A 317 -14.62 -0.99 1.09
CA ARG A 317 -15.60 -2.09 1.00
C ARG A 317 -16.33 -2.13 -0.32
N ILE A 318 -16.75 -0.97 -0.83
CA ILE A 318 -17.41 -0.88 -2.14
C ILE A 318 -16.43 -1.26 -3.25
N ALA A 319 -15.18 -0.81 -3.19
CA ALA A 319 -14.14 -1.20 -4.14
C ALA A 319 -13.96 -2.73 -4.19
N GLN A 320 -13.83 -3.38 -3.02
CA GLN A 320 -13.72 -4.85 -2.93
C GLN A 320 -14.94 -5.55 -3.56
N LEU A 321 -16.15 -5.09 -3.25
CA LEU A 321 -17.37 -5.64 -3.84
C LEU A 321 -17.39 -5.47 -5.36
N TYR A 322 -17.02 -4.29 -5.85
CA TYR A 322 -16.92 -4.01 -7.29
C TYR A 322 -15.91 -4.93 -7.98
N PHE A 323 -14.73 -5.13 -7.39
CA PHE A 323 -13.70 -6.02 -7.94
C PHE A 323 -14.13 -7.49 -7.99
N LEU A 324 -14.94 -7.93 -7.02
CA LEU A 324 -15.60 -9.24 -7.07
C LEU A 324 -16.57 -9.33 -8.24
N LEU A 325 -17.43 -8.32 -8.44
CA LEU A 325 -18.39 -8.32 -9.55
C LEU A 325 -17.70 -8.32 -10.92
N VAL A 326 -16.61 -7.57 -11.07
CA VAL A 326 -15.77 -7.58 -12.28
C VAL A 326 -15.21 -8.97 -12.56
N MET A 327 -14.77 -9.68 -11.52
CA MET A 327 -14.25 -11.05 -11.63
C MET A 327 -15.27 -12.01 -12.23
N PHE A 328 -16.53 -11.93 -11.79
CA PHE A 328 -17.62 -12.76 -12.33
C PHE A 328 -18.07 -12.31 -13.72
N ALA A 329 -18.05 -11.01 -14.02
CA ALA A 329 -18.42 -10.51 -15.34
C ALA A 329 -17.45 -10.94 -16.45
N ALA A 330 -16.15 -11.04 -16.15
CA ALA A 330 -15.10 -11.33 -17.13
C ALA A 330 -14.13 -12.45 -16.67
N PRO A 331 -14.53 -13.73 -16.78
CA PRO A 331 -13.75 -14.87 -16.29
C PRO A 331 -12.56 -15.28 -17.18
N SER A 332 -12.39 -14.70 -18.37
CA SER A 332 -11.27 -14.98 -19.30
C SER A 332 -9.95 -14.30 -18.91
N LEU A 333 -8.82 -14.71 -19.53
CA LEU A 333 -7.51 -14.09 -19.30
C LEU A 333 -7.52 -12.57 -19.55
N THR A 334 -8.22 -12.11 -20.58
CA THR A 334 -8.40 -10.68 -20.84
C THR A 334 -9.11 -10.01 -19.67
N GLY A 335 -10.17 -10.64 -19.15
CA GLY A 335 -10.86 -10.18 -17.95
C GLY A 335 -9.98 -10.14 -16.71
N PHE A 336 -9.00 -11.04 -16.58
CA PHE A 336 -7.99 -11.00 -15.52
C PHE A 336 -7.12 -9.75 -15.61
N LEU A 337 -6.55 -9.48 -16.79
CA LEU A 337 -5.71 -8.29 -16.99
C LEU A 337 -6.50 -7.00 -16.74
N VAL A 338 -7.73 -6.95 -17.22
CA VAL A 338 -8.65 -5.82 -16.99
C VAL A 338 -8.97 -5.67 -15.51
N GLN A 339 -9.27 -6.76 -14.80
CA GLN A 339 -9.52 -6.73 -13.34
C GLN A 339 -8.30 -6.20 -12.57
N MET A 340 -7.09 -6.66 -12.91
CA MET A 340 -5.86 -6.16 -12.28
C MET A 340 -5.64 -4.67 -12.53
N LEU A 341 -5.90 -4.19 -13.76
CA LEU A 341 -5.84 -2.78 -14.09
C LEU A 341 -6.89 -1.97 -13.32
N ILE A 342 -8.12 -2.46 -13.23
CA ILE A 342 -9.20 -1.84 -12.46
C ILE A 342 -8.83 -1.75 -10.98
N ILE A 343 -8.32 -2.82 -10.37
CA ILE A 343 -7.86 -2.78 -8.98
C ILE A 343 -6.75 -1.73 -8.83
N PHE A 344 -5.75 -1.74 -9.71
CA PHE A 344 -4.65 -0.78 -9.67
C PHE A 344 -5.13 0.67 -9.72
N VAL A 345 -6.05 0.99 -10.65
CA VAL A 345 -6.59 2.35 -10.82
C VAL A 345 -7.47 2.76 -9.65
N PHE A 346 -8.48 1.96 -9.31
CA PHE A 346 -9.48 2.34 -8.31
C PHE A 346 -8.92 2.27 -6.89
N GLN A 347 -8.27 1.17 -6.51
CA GLN A 347 -7.63 1.08 -5.19
C GLN A 347 -6.48 2.07 -5.08
N GLY A 348 -5.76 2.33 -6.19
CA GLY A 348 -4.69 3.32 -6.22
C GLY A 348 -5.21 4.73 -5.96
N LEU A 349 -6.32 5.11 -6.59
CA LEU A 349 -6.98 6.38 -6.33
C LEU A 349 -7.45 6.50 -4.87
N VAL A 350 -8.01 5.44 -4.28
CA VAL A 350 -8.39 5.45 -2.85
C VAL A 350 -7.19 5.75 -1.96
N VAL A 351 -6.07 5.08 -2.20
CA VAL A 351 -4.82 5.29 -1.45
C VAL A 351 -4.30 6.71 -1.64
N ILE A 352 -4.33 7.24 -2.86
CA ILE A 352 -3.90 8.62 -3.16
C ILE A 352 -4.80 9.64 -2.46
N ILE A 353 -6.12 9.44 -2.48
CA ILE A 353 -7.08 10.34 -1.82
C ILE A 353 -6.84 10.33 -0.31
N ASP A 354 -6.64 9.15 0.29
CA ASP A 354 -6.32 9.04 1.72
C ASP A 354 -4.99 9.70 2.07
N ASP A 355 -3.96 9.60 1.22
CA ASP A 355 -2.68 10.29 1.43
C ASP A 355 -2.86 11.82 1.35
N MET A 356 -3.51 12.31 0.29
CA MET A 356 -3.70 13.74 0.03
C MET A 356 -4.66 14.44 0.99
N ASP A 357 -5.62 13.72 1.56
CA ASP A 357 -6.52 14.27 2.55
C ASP A 357 -5.86 14.43 3.92
N HIS A 358 -4.72 13.80 4.19
CA HIS A 358 -4.00 14.11 5.43
C HIS A 358 -3.14 15.35 5.19
N ALA A 359 -3.38 16.39 6.00
CA ALA A 359 -2.64 17.66 5.90
C ALA A 359 -1.19 17.55 6.40
N VAL A 360 -0.87 16.44 7.06
CA VAL A 360 0.37 16.15 7.75
C VAL A 360 0.95 14.87 7.14
N ASP A 361 2.27 14.82 6.98
CA ASP A 361 2.94 13.69 6.33
C ASP A 361 2.75 12.41 7.16
N LYS A 362 2.04 11.43 6.59
CA LYS A 362 2.09 10.04 7.08
C LYS A 362 3.50 9.49 6.87
N LYS A 363 3.87 8.44 7.61
CA LYS A 363 5.18 7.73 7.49
C LYS A 363 5.57 7.31 6.05
N VAL A 364 4.63 7.28 5.11
CA VAL A 364 4.83 6.93 3.71
C VAL A 364 4.15 7.97 2.83
N THR A 365 4.88 9.01 2.44
CA THR A 365 4.37 10.05 1.51
C THR A 365 4.47 9.55 0.06
N LEU A 366 3.33 9.46 -0.65
CA LEU A 366 3.32 9.07 -2.07
C LEU A 366 3.38 10.29 -2.98
N LEU A 367 2.64 11.33 -2.62
CA LEU A 367 2.62 12.60 -3.32
C LEU A 367 3.18 13.67 -2.40
N ASN A 368 4.44 13.98 -2.64
CA ASN A 368 5.28 14.93 -1.93
C ASN A 368 4.69 16.35 -2.01
N SER A 369 3.60 16.66 -1.29
CA SER A 369 3.32 18.05 -0.94
C SER A 369 4.19 18.41 0.25
N LYS A 370 5.49 18.58 -0.02
CA LYS A 370 6.24 19.55 0.76
C LYS A 370 5.46 20.85 0.62
N ILE A 371 4.67 21.17 1.63
CA ILE A 371 4.38 22.55 1.97
C ILE A 371 5.75 23.21 1.92
N LEU A 372 5.94 24.04 0.88
CA LEU A 372 7.25 24.41 0.35
C LEU A 372 8.22 24.75 1.49
N LYS A 373 9.47 24.28 1.39
CA LYS A 373 10.56 24.91 2.15
C LYS A 373 10.66 26.34 1.64
N ILE A 374 10.04 27.27 2.38
CA ILE A 374 10.36 28.69 2.28
C ILE A 374 11.72 28.88 2.93
#